data_AF-A0A963K180-F1
#
_entry.id   AF-A0A963K180-F1
#
_cell.length_a   1.000
_cell.length_b   1.000
_cell.length_c   1.000
_cell.angle_alpha   90.00
_cell.angle_beta   90.00
_cell.angle_gamma   90.00
#
_symmetry.space_group_name_H-M   'P 1'
#
loop_
_entity.id
_entity.type
_entity.pdbx_description
1 polymer ?
#
loop_
_entity_poly.entity_id
_entity_poly.type
_entity_poly.pdbx_seq_one_letter_code
_entity_poly.pdbx_strand_id
1 'polypeptide(L)' 'MSGRAYDGGRSNDGQLEAFKARLPLLEIVGRQVRLIRRGNKHVGLCPFHQEKSPSFTVFPDQGNYHCFGCGA' A
#
# COMPACT_ATOMS: atom_id res chain seq x y z
N MET A 1 -11.11 30.95 -13.25
CA MET A 1 -10.10 30.34 -12.37
C MET A 1 -9.61 29.06 -13.03
N SER A 2 -8.52 29.15 -13.80
CA SER A 2 -7.96 28.05 -14.58
C SER A 2 -7.10 27.17 -13.67
N GLY A 3 -7.56 25.95 -13.38
CA GLY A 3 -6.78 24.93 -12.71
C GLY A 3 -5.67 24.45 -13.65
N ARG A 4 -4.42 24.69 -13.29
CA ARG A 4 -3.27 24.13 -14.00
C ARG A 4 -3.32 22.62 -13.87
N ALA A 5 -3.52 21.95 -15.00
CA ALA A 5 -3.31 20.51 -15.12
C ALA A 5 -1.91 20.18 -14.60
N TYR A 6 -1.82 19.17 -13.75
CA TYR A 6 -0.54 18.56 -13.41
C TYR A 6 0.03 17.97 -14.71
N ASP A 7 0.99 18.67 -15.30
CA ASP A 7 1.80 18.18 -16.41
C ASP A 7 2.68 17.06 -15.85
N GLY A 8 2.10 15.85 -15.86
CA GLY A 8 2.71 14.62 -15.38
C GLY A 8 3.96 14.32 -16.19
N GLY A 9 5.08 14.82 -15.68
CA GLY A 9 6.42 14.53 -16.18
C GLY A 9 6.57 13.05 -16.47
N ARG A 10 7.09 12.78 -17.67
CA ARG A 10 7.26 11.47 -18.31
C ARG A 10 8.10 10.53 -17.43
N SER A 11 7.43 9.89 -16.47
CA SER A 11 8.01 8.81 -15.66
C SER A 11 8.39 7.69 -16.62
N ASN A 12 9.59 7.16 -16.51
CA ASN A 12 9.96 5.96 -17.25
C ASN A 12 9.24 4.79 -16.58
N ASP A 13 8.03 4.48 -17.05
CA ASP A 13 7.13 3.50 -16.44
C ASP A 13 7.84 2.15 -16.21
N GLY A 14 8.72 1.74 -17.13
CA GLY A 14 9.53 0.53 -16.98
C GLY A 14 10.52 0.58 -15.80
N GLN A 15 11.09 1.76 -15.49
CA GLN A 15 11.95 1.94 -14.31
C GLN A 15 11.13 1.90 -13.01
N LEU A 16 9.91 2.46 -13.03
CA LEU A 16 9.01 2.43 -11.88
C LEU A 16 8.56 1.00 -11.55
N GLU A 17 8.13 0.24 -12.56
CA GLU A 17 7.72 -1.15 -12.37
C GLU A 17 8.88 -2.03 -11.92
N ALA A 18 10.08 -1.85 -12.49
CA ALA A 18 11.28 -2.55 -12.04
C ALA A 18 11.65 -2.20 -10.58
N PHE A 19 11.37 -0.98 -10.12
CA PHE A 19 11.57 -0.60 -8.72
C PHE A 19 10.55 -1.29 -7.80
N LYS A 20 9.26 -1.25 -8.14
CA LYS A 20 8.20 -1.94 -7.39
C LYS A 20 8.47 -3.44 -7.26
N ALA A 21 9.01 -4.07 -8.31
CA ALA A 21 9.35 -5.49 -8.29
C ALA A 21 10.51 -5.85 -7.34
N ARG A 22 11.45 -4.91 -7.09
CA ARG A 22 12.60 -5.16 -6.19
C ARG A 22 12.24 -5.14 -4.71
N LEU A 23 11.14 -4.47 -4.35
CA LEU A 23 10.74 -4.27 -2.97
C LEU A 23 9.27 -4.65 -2.81
N PRO A 24 8.95 -5.92 -2.52
CA PRO A 24 7.58 -6.36 -2.38
C PRO A 24 6.91 -5.63 -1.20
N LEU A 25 5.73 -5.06 -1.46
CA LEU A 25 4.98 -4.26 -0.49
C LEU A 25 4.81 -4.96 0.87
N LEU A 26 4.59 -6.27 0.83
CA LEU A 26 4.44 -7.10 2.03
C LEU A 26 5.66 -7.02 2.96
N GLU A 27 6.88 -7.03 2.41
CA GLU A 27 8.11 -6.93 3.20
C GLU A 27 8.31 -5.55 3.80
N ILE A 28 7.94 -4.49 3.08
CA ILE A 28 8.03 -3.12 3.58
C ILE A 28 7.06 -2.94 4.75
N VAL A 29 5.80 -3.29 4.54
CA VAL A 29 4.74 -3.13 5.55
C VAL A 29 5.00 -4.02 6.76
N GLY A 30 5.46 -5.26 6.55
CA GLY A 30 5.72 -6.23 7.62
C GLY A 30 6.78 -5.79 8.63
N ARG A 31 7.59 -4.78 8.30
CA ARG A 31 8.54 -4.14 9.25
C ARG A 31 7.85 -3.26 10.29
N GLN A 32 6.68 -2.70 9.96
CA GLN A 32 5.95 -1.76 10.82
C GLN A 32 4.68 -2.37 11.40
N VAL A 33 4.04 -3.27 10.66
CA VAL A 33 2.75 -3.86 11.02
C VAL A 33 2.91 -5.36 11.19
N ARG A 34 2.46 -5.87 12.34
CA ARG A 34 2.35 -7.32 12.53
C ARG A 34 1.15 -7.83 11.71
N LEU A 35 1.45 -8.54 10.63
CA LEU A 35 0.46 -9.05 9.70
C LEU A 35 0.15 -10.53 9.95
N ILE A 36 -1.11 -10.90 9.75
CA ILE A 36 -1.62 -12.28 9.80
C ILE A 36 -2.13 -12.64 8.40
N ARG A 37 -1.65 -13.76 7.84
CA ARG A 37 -2.10 -14.25 6.54
C ARG A 37 -3.55 -14.74 6.60
N ARG A 38 -4.38 -14.28 5.67
CA ARG A 38 -5.78 -14.67 5.46
C ARG A 38 -6.01 -14.94 3.97
N GLY A 39 -5.85 -16.20 3.57
CA GLY A 39 -5.87 -16.58 2.15
C GLY A 39 -4.68 -15.97 1.40
N ASN A 40 -4.97 -15.15 0.37
CA ASN A 40 -3.97 -14.39 -0.38
C ASN A 40 -3.72 -12.97 0.18
N LYS A 41 -4.45 -12.56 1.22
CA LYS A 41 -4.31 -11.25 1.85
C LYS A 41 -3.56 -11.36 3.17
N HIS A 42 -3.08 -10.21 3.65
CA HIS A 42 -2.46 -10.10 4.96
C HIS A 42 -3.14 -8.97 5.74
N VAL A 43 -3.53 -9.23 6.99
CA VAL A 43 -4.36 -8.30 7.79
C VAL A 43 -3.63 -7.94 9.09
N GLY A 44 -3.73 -6.69 9.53
CA GLY A 44 -3.14 -6.18 10.76
C GLY A 44 -3.83 -4.91 11.28
N LEU A 45 -3.27 -4.33 12.34
CA LEU A 45 -3.65 -3.00 12.81
C LEU A 45 -3.08 -1.93 11.89
N CYS A 46 -3.86 -0.88 11.62
CA CYS A 46 -3.46 0.22 10.77
C CYS A 46 -2.34 1.03 11.43
N PRO A 47 -1.24 1.31 10.72
CA PRO A 47 -0.18 2.19 11.22
C PRO A 47 -0.55 3.68 11.12
N PHE A 48 -1.66 4.02 10.44
CA PHE A 48 -2.05 5.41 10.15
C PHE A 48 -3.13 5.97 11.08
N HIS A 49 -3.79 5.13 11.88
CA HIS A 49 -4.73 5.58 12.90
C HIS A 49 -4.77 4.60 14.06
N GLN A 50 -5.14 5.09 15.24
CA GLN A 50 -5.18 4.27 16.44
C GLN A 50 -6.48 3.46 16.50
N GLU A 51 -6.36 2.14 16.40
CA GLU A 51 -7.49 1.21 16.47
C GLU A 51 -7.17 -0.03 17.32
N LYS A 52 -8.21 -0.74 17.75
CA LYS A 52 -8.10 -1.99 18.53
C LYS A 52 -8.43 -3.24 17.71
N SER A 53 -9.12 -3.06 16.59
CA SER A 53 -9.55 -4.14 15.70
C SER A 53 -8.78 -4.03 14.39
N PRO A 54 -8.29 -5.12 13.80
CA PRO A 54 -7.57 -5.06 12.53
C PRO A 54 -8.46 -4.53 11.40
N SER A 55 -8.11 -3.39 10.78
CA SER A 55 -8.77 -2.90 9.57
C SER A 55 -7.83 -2.72 8.38
N PHE A 56 -6.53 -2.94 8.58
CA PHE A 56 -5.51 -2.78 7.55
C PHE A 56 -5.26 -4.09 6.80
N THR A 57 -5.39 -4.06 5.47
CA THR A 57 -5.25 -5.22 4.58
C THR A 57 -4.22 -4.95 3.48
N VAL A 58 -3.24 -5.83 3.33
CA VAL A 58 -2.28 -5.84 2.21
C VAL A 58 -2.73 -6.88 1.20
N PHE A 59 -2.67 -6.53 -0.09
CA PHE A 59 -2.93 -7.38 -1.23
C PHE A 59 -1.63 -7.54 -2.04
N PRO A 60 -0.77 -8.51 -1.69
CA PRO A 60 0.56 -8.66 -2.32
C PRO A 60 0.48 -8.81 -3.83
N ASP A 61 -0.49 -9.58 -4.33
CA ASP A 61 -0.69 -9.83 -5.76
C ASP A 61 -1.03 -8.55 -6.55
N GLN A 62 -1.67 -7.58 -5.88
CA GLN A 62 -2.05 -6.30 -6.47
C GLN A 62 -1.03 -5.19 -6.16
N GLY A 63 -0.03 -5.47 -5.32
CA GLY A 63 0.95 -4.47 -4.88
C GLY A 63 0.33 -3.27 -4.15
N ASN A 64 -0.81 -3.44 -3.48
CA ASN A 64 -1.49 -2.36 -2.77
C ASN A 64 -1.90 -2.76 -1.34
N TYR A 65 -2.39 -1.78 -0.58
CA TYR A 65 -3.03 -1.97 0.71
C TYR A 65 -4.30 -1.13 0.80
N HIS A 66 -5.15 -1.44 1.78
CA HIS A 66 -6.27 -0.59 2.16
C HIS A 66 -6.56 -0.72 3.66
N CYS A 67 -6.90 0.39 4.30
CA CYS A 67 -7.43 0.43 5.64
C CYS A 67 -8.94 0.78 5.63
N PHE A 68 -9.77 -0.20 6.00
CA PHE A 68 -11.22 -0.01 6.05
C PHE A 68 -11.69 0.88 7.21
N GLY A 69 -10.81 1.21 8.17
CA GLY A 69 -11.12 2.08 9.31
C GLY A 69 -10.87 3.58 9.04
N CYS A 70 -9.86 3.92 8.23
CA CYS A 70 -9.49 5.32 7.95
C CYS A 70 -9.40 5.70 6.47
N GLY A 71 -9.58 4.75 5.55
CA GLY A 71 -9.57 5.01 4.10
C GLY A 71 -8.18 5.08 3.47
N ALA A 72 -7.12 4.79 4.22
CA ALA A 72 -5.75 4.70 3.70
C ALA A 72 -5.58 3.58 2.66
#